data_AF-A0A5Q4BKZ0-F1
#
_entry.id   AF-A0A5Q4BKZ0-F1
#
_cell.length_a   1.000
_cell.length_b   1.000
_cell.length_c   1.000
_cell.angle_alpha   90.00
_cell.angle_beta   90.00
_cell.angle_gamma   90.00
#
_symmetry.space_group_name_H-M   'P 1'
#
loop_
_entity.id
_entity.type
_entity.pdbx_description
1 polymer ?
#
loop_
_entity_poly.entity_id
_entity_poly.type
_entity_poly.pdbx_seq_one_letter_code
_entity_poly.pdbx_strand_id
1 'polypeptide(L)'
;MDQPPQSGPNGPAVEQSLEEARTTCETLVAMLGSMDIASVITTDKTLKEYHLAIIYRDELDGMRIIGNNWQTTVRNMRMNAPEGEMAKKLQDIDEGYGKFLADIEVLYDNVVLWIEDQEKVHGRI
;
A
#
# COMPACT_ATOMS: atom_id res chain seq x y z
N MET A 1 40.89 23.41 -9.06
CA MET A 1 39.53 23.58 -8.53
C MET A 1 39.01 22.18 -8.33
N ASP A 2 38.94 21.68 -7.10
CA ASP A 2 38.32 20.40 -6.80
C ASP A 2 37.16 20.69 -5.85
N GLN A 3 35.97 20.85 -6.42
CA GLN A 3 34.75 20.93 -5.64
C GLN A 3 34.31 19.48 -5.36
N PRO A 4 34.15 19.08 -4.08
CA PRO A 4 33.61 17.76 -3.78
C PRO A 4 32.18 17.67 -4.30
N PRO A 5 31.72 16.49 -4.74
CA PRO A 5 30.38 16.32 -5.27
C PRO A 5 29.38 16.82 -4.22
N GLN A 6 28.54 17.78 -4.62
CA GLN A 6 27.43 18.24 -3.78
C GLN A 6 26.53 17.05 -3.51
N SER A 7 26.56 16.56 -2.27
CA SER A 7 25.57 15.63 -1.75
C SER A 7 24.20 16.23 -2.01
N GLY A 8 23.37 15.47 -2.73
CA GLY A 8 21.97 15.81 -2.97
C GLY A 8 21.20 16.00 -1.65
N PRO A 9 19.96 16.49 -1.70
CA PRO A 9 19.19 16.83 -0.51
C PRO A 9 19.19 15.68 0.50
N ASN A 10 19.47 16.01 1.76
CA ASN A 10 19.47 15.09 2.89
C ASN A 10 18.06 14.50 3.06
N GLY A 11 17.74 13.45 2.32
CA GLY A 11 16.61 12.59 2.63
C GLY A 11 16.83 11.94 4.01
N PRO A 12 15.76 11.49 4.69
CA PRO A 12 15.90 10.70 5.91
C PRO A 12 16.89 9.56 5.66
N ALA A 13 17.71 9.25 6.67
CA ALA A 13 18.62 8.12 6.58
C ALA A 13 17.82 6.85 6.19
N VAL A 14 18.38 6.01 5.32
CA VAL A 14 17.70 4.81 4.80
C VAL A 14 17.09 3.98 5.94
N GLU A 15 17.82 3.86 7.05
CA GLU A 15 17.37 3.18 8.27
C GLU A 15 16.09 3.80 8.86
N GLN A 16 16.05 5.12 9.02
CA GLN A 16 14.85 5.82 9.50
C GLN A 16 13.65 5.61 8.57
N SER A 17 13.88 5.67 7.25
CA SER A 17 12.80 5.44 6.27
C SER A 17 12.25 4.01 6.33
N LEU A 18 13.12 3.03 6.59
CA LEU A 18 12.73 1.63 6.77
C LEU A 18 11.95 1.42 8.08
N GLU A 19 12.35 2.08 9.17
CA GLU A 19 11.66 2.03 10.46
C GLU A 19 10.25 2.64 10.38
N GLU A 20 10.13 3.78 9.70
CA GLU A 20 8.85 4.46 9.46
C GLU A 20 7.92 3.61 8.58
N ALA A 21 8.46 3.02 7.51
CA ALA A 21 7.71 2.10 6.65
C ALA A 21 7.24 0.88 7.42
N ARG A 22 8.10 0.27 8.25
CA ARG A 22 7.77 -0.87 9.10
C ARG A 22 6.63 -0.53 10.07
N THR A 23 6.74 0.59 10.78
CA THR A 23 5.73 1.04 11.75
C THR A 23 4.38 1.27 11.06
N THR A 24 4.40 1.85 9.86
CA THR A 24 3.20 2.06 9.05
C THR A 24 2.55 0.73 8.67
N CYS A 25 3.34 -0.24 8.19
CA CYS A 25 2.87 -1.59 7.86
C CYS A 25 2.29 -2.32 9.08
N GLU A 26 2.95 -2.27 10.24
CA GLU A 26 2.47 -2.89 11.48
C GLU A 26 1.13 -2.28 11.93
N THR A 27 0.98 -0.95 11.82
CA THR A 27 -0.26 -0.24 12.14
C THR A 27 -1.37 -0.65 11.18
N LEU A 28 -1.08 -0.71 9.87
CA LEU A 28 -2.05 -1.14 8.86
C LEU A 28 -2.50 -2.59 9.10
N VAL A 29 -1.57 -3.51 9.35
CA VAL A 29 -1.90 -4.91 9.67
C VAL A 29 -2.76 -5.02 10.92
N ALA A 30 -2.48 -4.24 11.97
CA ALA A 30 -3.30 -4.23 13.18
C ALA A 30 -4.72 -3.69 12.92
N MET A 31 -4.85 -2.63 12.13
CA MET A 31 -6.15 -2.06 11.76
C MET A 31 -6.96 -3.02 10.89
N LEU A 32 -6.33 -3.65 9.89
CA LEU A 32 -7.00 -4.60 8.99
C LEU A 32 -7.32 -5.92 9.69
N GLY A 33 -6.42 -6.42 10.53
CA GLY A 33 -6.60 -7.67 11.28
C GLY A 33 -7.64 -7.58 12.41
N SER A 34 -7.96 -6.38 12.87
CA SER A 34 -9.04 -6.13 13.85
C SER A 34 -10.40 -5.86 13.20
N MET A 35 -10.43 -5.72 11.87
CA MET A 35 -11.66 -5.51 11.11
C MET A 35 -12.33 -6.86 10.82
N ASP A 36 -13.44 -7.14 11.50
CA ASP A 36 -14.30 -8.28 11.15
C ASP A 36 -15.11 -7.94 9.89
N ILE A 37 -14.53 -8.27 8.74
CA ILE A 37 -15.10 -8.01 7.41
C ILE A 37 -16.51 -8.61 7.28
N ALA A 38 -16.78 -9.76 7.92
CA ALA A 38 -18.11 -10.39 7.88
C ALA A 38 -19.14 -9.62 8.73
N SER A 39 -18.73 -9.09 9.88
CA SER A 39 -19.56 -8.18 10.68
C SER A 39 -19.88 -6.89 9.94
N VAL A 40 -18.91 -6.31 9.22
CA VAL A 40 -19.08 -5.05 8.48
C VAL A 40 -20.08 -5.19 7.31
N ILE A 41 -20.20 -6.38 6.72
CA ILE A 41 -21.13 -6.67 5.62
C ILE A 41 -22.57 -6.88 6.11
N THR A 42 -22.77 -7.34 7.36
CA THR A 42 -24.06 -7.86 7.83
C THR A 42 -24.87 -6.92 8.72
N THR A 43 -24.31 -5.79 9.17
CA THR A 43 -25.04 -4.75 9.92
C THR A 43 -25.57 -3.63 9.02
N ASP A 44 -26.68 -2.99 9.44
CA ASP A 44 -27.17 -1.76 8.84
C ASP A 44 -26.04 -0.72 8.76
N LYS A 45 -25.70 -0.31 7.55
CA LYS A 45 -24.57 0.59 7.28
C LYS A 45 -24.97 2.02 7.60
N THR A 46 -24.18 2.69 8.43
CA THR A 46 -24.40 4.10 8.79
C THR A 46 -23.78 5.04 7.76
N LEU A 47 -24.28 6.28 7.68
CA LEU A 47 -23.69 7.33 6.85
C LEU A 47 -22.21 7.62 7.25
N LYS A 48 -21.86 7.42 8.53
CA LYS A 48 -20.49 7.58 9.02
C LYS A 48 -19.58 6.49 8.45
N GLU A 49 -20.01 5.24 8.48
CA GLU A 49 -19.26 4.11 7.90
C GLU A 49 -19.11 4.24 6.39
N TYR A 50 -20.12 4.79 5.71
CA TYR A 50 -20.03 5.09 4.28
C TYR A 50 -18.95 6.12 3.93
N HIS A 51 -18.89 7.23 4.66
CA HIS A 51 -17.81 8.21 4.47
C HIS A 51 -16.44 7.61 4.78
N LEU A 52 -16.34 6.78 5.82
CA LEU A 52 -15.08 6.07 6.12
C LEU A 52 -14.70 5.11 5.01
N ALA A 53 -15.64 4.34 4.46
CA ALA A 53 -15.37 3.43 3.34
C ALA A 53 -14.86 4.17 2.09
N ILE A 54 -15.39 5.36 1.79
CA ILE A 54 -14.88 6.22 0.71
C ILE A 54 -13.43 6.63 0.97
N ILE A 55 -13.12 7.10 2.19
CA ILE A 55 -11.76 7.48 2.57
C ILE A 55 -10.82 6.28 2.44
N TYR A 56 -11.22 5.12 2.97
CA TYR A 56 -10.44 3.88 2.88
C TYR A 56 -10.19 3.46 1.42
N ARG A 57 -11.20 3.55 0.55
CA ARG A 57 -11.04 3.27 -0.89
C ARG A 57 -9.96 4.16 -1.51
N ASP A 58 -10.01 5.47 -1.22
CA ASP A 58 -9.07 6.44 -1.79
C ASP A 58 -7.65 6.24 -1.23
N GLU A 59 -7.52 5.90 0.05
CA GLU A 59 -6.23 5.53 0.67
C GLU A 59 -5.64 4.25 0.06
N LEU A 60 -6.46 3.23 -0.19
CA LEU A 60 -6.03 1.98 -0.82
C LEU A 60 -5.58 2.19 -2.27
N ASP A 61 -6.28 3.03 -3.04
CA ASP A 61 -5.83 3.41 -4.38
C ASP A 61 -4.48 4.15 -4.33
N GLY A 62 -4.31 5.06 -3.36
CA GLY A 62 -3.04 5.73 -3.10
C GLY A 62 -1.90 4.74 -2.81
N MET A 63 -2.14 3.75 -1.94
CA MET A 63 -1.16 2.70 -1.63
C MET A 63 -0.83 1.85 -2.85
N ARG A 64 -1.83 1.53 -3.69
CA ARG A 64 -1.64 0.80 -4.94
C ARG A 64 -0.73 1.55 -5.91
N ILE A 65 -0.93 2.86 -6.09
CA ILE A 65 -0.10 3.69 -6.95
C ILE A 65 1.36 3.72 -6.44
N ILE A 66 1.54 3.96 -5.14
CA ILE A 66 2.87 4.02 -4.52
C ILE A 66 3.58 2.66 -4.63
N GLY A 67 2.88 1.57 -4.29
CA GLY A 67 3.40 0.21 -4.37
C GLY A 67 3.83 -0.18 -5.79
N ASN A 68 3.04 0.17 -6.81
CA ASN A 68 3.40 -0.07 -8.21
C ASN A 68 4.65 0.71 -8.64
N ASN A 69 4.78 1.96 -8.20
CA ASN A 69 5.96 2.79 -8.49
C ASN A 69 7.23 2.19 -7.85
N TRP A 70 7.13 1.73 -6.61
CA TRP A 70 8.24 1.08 -5.92
C TRP A 70 8.60 -0.27 -6.53
N GLN A 71 7.62 -1.10 -6.88
CA GLN A 71 7.87 -2.36 -7.59
C GLN A 71 8.56 -2.13 -8.93
N THR A 72 8.12 -1.12 -9.69
CA THR A 72 8.77 -0.72 -10.95
C THR A 72 10.22 -0.29 -10.72
N THR A 73 10.47 0.48 -9.65
CA THR A 73 11.82 0.89 -9.27
C THR A 73 12.71 -0.31 -8.96
N VAL A 74 12.21 -1.28 -8.18
CA VAL A 74 12.93 -2.51 -7.84
C VAL A 74 13.23 -3.35 -9.08
N ARG A 75 12.27 -3.48 -10.01
CA ARG A 75 12.49 -4.17 -11.29
C ARG A 75 13.56 -3.48 -12.13
N ASN A 76 13.55 -2.15 -12.19
CA ASN A 76 14.59 -1.38 -12.87
C ASN A 76 15.97 -1.58 -12.22
N MET A 77 16.04 -1.60 -10.88
CA MET A 77 17.29 -1.92 -10.18
C MET A 77 17.76 -3.35 -10.49
N ARG A 78 16.84 -4.33 -10.53
CA ARG A 78 17.18 -5.74 -10.83
C ARG A 78 17.75 -5.91 -12.23
N MET A 79 17.18 -5.23 -13.24
CA MET A 79 17.68 -5.28 -14.62
C MET A 79 19.12 -4.75 -14.76
N ASN A 80 19.53 -3.84 -13.87
CA ASN A 80 20.85 -3.23 -13.89
C ASN A 80 21.81 -3.84 -12.86
N ALA A 81 21.33 -4.77 -12.03
CA ALA A 81 22.15 -5.39 -11.00
C ALA A 81 23.02 -6.52 -11.60
N PRO A 82 24.29 -6.63 -11.21
CA PRO A 82 25.09 -7.79 -11.56
C PRO A 82 24.47 -9.07 -10.98
N GLU A 83 24.59 -10.16 -11.73
CA GLU A 83 24.11 -11.47 -11.30
C GLU A 83 24.73 -11.85 -9.94
N GLY A 84 23.91 -12.41 -9.04
CA GLY A 84 24.34 -12.82 -7.71
C GLY A 84 23.37 -12.41 -6.60
N GLU A 85 23.92 -12.25 -5.39
CA GLU A 85 23.13 -12.04 -4.17
C GLU A 85 22.24 -10.79 -4.24
N MET A 86 22.71 -9.71 -4.88
CA MET A 86 21.94 -8.48 -5.05
C MET A 86 20.72 -8.69 -5.97
N ALA A 87 20.91 -9.35 -7.12
CA ALA A 87 19.82 -9.65 -8.04
C ALA A 87 18.76 -10.54 -7.39
N LYS A 88 19.18 -11.50 -6.56
CA LYS A 88 18.26 -12.34 -5.77
C LYS A 88 17.48 -11.53 -4.74
N LYS A 89 18.13 -10.67 -3.95
CA LYS A 89 17.45 -9.80 -2.99
C LYS A 89 16.42 -8.89 -3.67
N LEU A 90 16.76 -8.33 -4.83
CA LEU A 90 15.83 -7.50 -5.60
C LEU A 90 14.66 -8.31 -6.18
N GLN A 91 14.88 -9.57 -6.54
CA GLN A 91 13.79 -10.48 -6.89
C GLN A 91 12.86 -10.75 -5.70
N ASP A 92 13.41 -11.07 -4.53
CA ASP A 92 12.60 -11.33 -3.32
C ASP A 92 11.76 -10.10 -2.94
N ILE A 93 12.30 -8.88 -3.11
CA ILE A 93 11.58 -7.62 -2.90
C ILE A 93 10.48 -7.42 -3.96
N ASP A 94 10.74 -7.69 -5.25
CA ASP A 94 9.75 -7.61 -6.34
C ASP A 94 8.56 -8.55 -6.10
N GLU A 95 8.83 -9.78 -5.67
CA GLU A 95 7.82 -10.77 -5.28
C GLU A 95 7.02 -10.32 -4.05
N GLY A 96 7.70 -9.74 -3.05
CA GLY A 96 7.06 -9.15 -1.88
C GLY A 96 6.09 -8.02 -2.24
N TYR A 97 6.49 -7.11 -3.13
CA TYR A 97 5.59 -6.09 -3.68
C TYR A 97 4.42 -6.70 -4.45
N GLY A 98 4.66 -7.77 -5.22
CA GLY A 98 3.61 -8.47 -5.95
C GLY A 98 2.52 -9.00 -5.03
N LYS A 99 2.91 -9.63 -3.92
CA LYS A 99 1.96 -10.11 -2.90
C LYS A 99 1.22 -8.95 -2.23
N PHE A 100 1.94 -7.93 -1.79
CA PHE A 100 1.35 -6.74 -1.16
C PHE A 100 0.30 -6.05 -2.05
N LEU A 101 0.60 -5.88 -3.34
CA LEU A 101 -0.33 -5.28 -4.29
C LEU A 101 -1.56 -6.16 -4.53
N ALA A 102 -1.40 -7.48 -4.57
CA ALA A 102 -2.54 -8.40 -4.68
C ALA A 102 -3.45 -8.33 -3.45
N ASP A 103 -2.88 -8.27 -2.24
CA ASP A 103 -3.65 -8.14 -1.00
C ASP A 103 -4.39 -6.79 -0.93
N ILE A 104 -3.78 -5.69 -1.40
CA ILE A 104 -4.44 -4.38 -1.53
C ILE A 104 -5.60 -4.43 -2.51
N GLU A 105 -5.44 -5.07 -3.67
CA GLU A 105 -6.50 -5.12 -4.69
C GLU A 105 -7.73 -5.86 -4.16
N VAL A 106 -7.53 -7.00 -3.46
CA VAL A 106 -8.63 -7.74 -2.81
C VAL A 106 -9.36 -6.87 -1.79
N LEU A 107 -8.61 -6.11 -0.99
CA LEU A 107 -9.20 -5.22 0.00
C LEU A 107 -9.96 -4.05 -0.66
N TYR A 108 -9.39 -3.46 -1.72
CA TYR A 108 -10.01 -2.41 -2.50
C TYR A 108 -11.35 -2.88 -3.10
N ASP A 109 -11.36 -4.04 -3.75
CA ASP A 109 -12.58 -4.63 -4.32
C ASP A 109 -13.66 -4.85 -3.27
N ASN A 110 -13.28 -5.35 -2.09
CA ASN A 110 -14.22 -5.54 -0.98
C ASN A 110 -14.82 -4.21 -0.49
N VAL A 111 -14.01 -3.16 -0.38
CA VAL A 111 -14.48 -1.82 0.02
C VAL A 111 -15.41 -1.23 -1.04
N VAL A 112 -15.07 -1.37 -2.33
CA VAL A 112 -15.92 -0.93 -3.44
C VAL A 112 -17.26 -1.67 -3.43
N LEU A 113 -17.25 -2.99 -3.29
CA LEU A 113 -18.48 -3.78 -3.19
C LEU A 113 -19.36 -3.35 -2.03
N TRP A 114 -18.76 -3.03 -0.87
CA TRP A 114 -19.48 -2.54 0.29
C TRP A 114 -20.13 -1.17 0.03
N ILE A 115 -19.41 -0.25 -0.62
CA ILE A 115 -19.92 1.08 -1.03
C ILE A 115 -21.08 0.92 -2.01
N GLU A 116 -20.92 0.10 -3.04
CA GLU A 116 -21.96 -0.15 -4.04
C GLU A 116 -23.22 -0.78 -3.43
N ASP A 117 -23.06 -1.67 -2.46
CA ASP A 117 -24.19 -2.25 -1.73
C ASP A 117 -24.95 -1.18 -0.94
N GLN A 118 -24.23 -0.25 -0.29
CA GLN A 118 -24.86 0.88 0.39
C GLN A 118 -25.60 1.81 -0.57
N GLU A 119 -24.98 2.15 -1.70
CA GLU A 119 -25.58 3.00 -2.73
C GLU A 119 -26.83 2.36 -3.36
N LYS A 120 -26.86 1.02 -3.51
CA LYS A 120 -28.04 0.30 -4.02
C LYS A 120 -29.22 0.36 -3.06
N VAL A 121 -28.97 0.25 -1.76
CA VAL A 121 -30.03 0.24 -0.74
C VAL A 121 -30.58 1.64 -0.48
N HIS A 122 -29.73 2.67 -0.48
CA HIS A 122 -30.11 4.02 -0.05
C HIS A 122 -30.03 5.11 -1.13
N GLY A 123 -29.60 4.78 -2.35
CA GLY A 123 -29.23 5.75 -3.38
C GLY A 123 -27.81 6.30 -3.16
N ARG A 124 -27.26 7.02 -4.14
CA ARG A 124 -26.03 7.79 -3.91
C ARG A 124 -26.34 8.93 -2.93
N ILE A 125 -25.70 8.89 -1.77
CA ILE A 125 -25.78 9.90 -0.72
C ILE A 125 -24.52 10.76 -0.77
#